data_AF-A0A1X7RWQ5-F1
#
_entry.id   AF-A0A1X7RWQ5-F1
#
_cell.length_a   1.000
_cell.length_b   1.000
_cell.length_c   1.000
_cell.angle_alpha   90.00
_cell.angle_beta   90.00
_cell.angle_gamma   90.00
#
_symmetry.space_group_name_H-M   'P 1'
#
loop_
_entity.id
_entity.type
_entity.pdbx_description
1 polymer ?
#
loop_
_entity_poly.entity_id
_entity_poly.type
_entity_poly.pdbx_seq_one_letter_code
_entity_poly.pdbx_strand_id
1 'polypeptide(L)'
;MKSPIPDYLNRVLDNARVDESGAPAGYIHVLRQADTSRLAVAIAMVDGNVYSAGDDEVEFSIQSISKAFVYALAIEDAGLTQVLKKIGVEPSGDAFNELSLHEGSNRPMNPMINAGAIAAHSLVVGPDATSEQRTDRILKVMSKLAGRQLHVCEEVFEAEMKDWDRNMGLAHMLKAAGILRGDPREVVRGYIRQCSINVTVRDLALMAATLSNAGYHPVTSERIFPHASVRQVLSVMTTCGMYDAAGDWVSHVGIPAKSGVAGGILGALPGQVGLAAFSPKLDDKGNSVRGVAICEQLSRDMGLHLMDVSQIARSTVSTSIANLNTADDHANCRRRVAIFHMRGAVRFAGSEILTRALVQKLGDADPSDPESGAYADACAVVLSLGEVFSLNKVARRIVHENINRLLAEGRRVVVIDPTDVLRWETEGKDMHPEVVGNQDQARESIGGAGCSATVEQSW
;
A
#
# COMPACT_ATOMS: atom_id res chain seq x y z
N MET A 1 28.53 9.67 6.46
CA MET A 1 27.70 9.17 7.57
C MET A 1 26.93 7.95 7.06
N LYS A 2 26.84 6.86 7.82
CA LYS A 2 25.99 5.69 7.47
C LYS A 2 24.58 5.91 8.06
N SER A 3 23.56 5.31 7.44
CA SER A 3 22.21 5.31 8.02
C SER A 3 22.21 4.60 9.38
N PRO A 4 21.51 5.12 10.40
CA PRO A 4 21.40 4.46 11.72
C PRO A 4 20.40 3.29 11.73
N ILE A 5 19.62 3.11 10.65
CA ILE A 5 18.56 2.09 10.59
C ILE A 5 19.11 0.67 10.76
N PRO A 6 20.17 0.22 10.05
CA PRO A 6 20.74 -1.11 10.26
C PRO A 6 21.22 -1.37 11.69
N ASP A 7 21.82 -0.37 12.34
CA ASP A 7 22.28 -0.48 13.74
C ASP A 7 21.08 -0.64 14.70
N TYR A 8 19.97 0.05 14.42
CA TYR A 8 18.72 -0.16 15.14
C TYR A 8 18.14 -1.55 14.89
N LEU A 9 18.09 -2.03 13.64
CA LEU A 9 17.60 -3.38 13.34
C LEU A 9 18.42 -4.47 14.05
N ASN A 10 19.75 -4.32 14.14
CA ASN A 10 20.58 -5.25 14.92
C ASN A 10 20.19 -5.27 16.40
N ARG A 11 19.93 -4.11 17.03
CA ARG A 11 19.44 -4.05 18.41
C ARG A 11 18.08 -4.73 18.61
N VAL A 12 17.17 -4.57 17.64
CA VAL A 12 15.88 -5.28 17.64
C VAL A 12 16.08 -6.79 17.60
N LEU A 13 17.03 -7.28 16.77
CA LEU A 13 17.36 -8.69 16.74
C LEU A 13 17.97 -9.19 18.05
N ASP A 14 18.88 -8.43 18.66
CA ASP A 14 19.50 -8.80 19.94
C ASP A 14 18.46 -8.93 21.05
N ASN A 15 17.49 -8.01 21.09
CA ASN A 15 16.37 -8.05 22.03
C ASN A 15 15.49 -9.29 21.81
N ALA A 16 15.18 -9.63 20.56
CA ALA A 16 14.33 -10.78 20.25
C ALA A 16 15.04 -12.13 20.43
N ARG A 17 16.38 -12.16 20.35
CA ARG A 17 17.18 -13.39 20.43
C ARG A 17 17.05 -14.10 21.78
N VAL A 18 16.76 -13.37 22.86
CA VAL A 18 16.65 -13.93 24.22
C VAL A 18 15.44 -14.85 24.40
N ASP A 19 14.41 -14.73 23.56
CA ASP A 19 13.24 -15.58 23.62
C ASP A 19 13.51 -16.89 22.86
N GLU A 20 13.65 -17.99 23.58
CA GLU A 20 13.89 -19.33 23.04
C GLU A 20 12.62 -20.19 22.99
N SER A 21 11.44 -19.63 23.30
CA SER A 21 10.18 -20.35 23.33
C SER A 21 9.66 -20.76 21.95
N GLY A 22 8.62 -21.60 21.94
CA GLY A 22 8.02 -22.15 20.73
C GLY A 22 8.81 -23.31 20.12
N ALA A 23 8.34 -23.79 18.97
CA ALA A 23 8.97 -24.89 18.23
C ALA A 23 8.79 -24.73 16.71
N PRO A 24 9.68 -25.29 15.88
CA PRO A 24 9.46 -25.33 14.44
C PRO A 24 8.19 -26.09 14.06
N ALA A 25 7.67 -25.83 12.86
CA ALA A 25 6.51 -26.54 12.33
C ALA A 25 6.75 -28.05 12.28
N GLY A 26 6.04 -28.80 13.14
CA GLY A 26 6.25 -30.22 13.29
C GLY A 26 5.71 -31.08 12.14
N TYR A 27 4.65 -30.65 11.46
CA TYR A 27 3.94 -31.49 10.48
C TYR A 27 4.63 -31.59 9.12
N ILE A 28 5.58 -30.70 8.80
CA ILE A 28 6.40 -30.81 7.58
C ILE A 28 7.80 -31.24 8.01
N HIS A 29 8.23 -32.42 7.58
CA HIS A 29 9.51 -33.00 7.98
C HIS A 29 10.70 -32.04 7.79
N VAL A 30 10.76 -31.36 6.65
CA VAL A 30 11.84 -30.42 6.30
C VAL A 30 11.86 -29.22 7.26
N LEU A 31 10.70 -28.65 7.59
CA LEU A 31 10.60 -27.50 8.49
C LEU A 31 10.88 -27.87 9.95
N ARG A 32 10.56 -29.11 10.35
CA ARG A 32 10.88 -29.63 11.70
C ARG A 32 12.39 -29.63 11.96
N GLN A 33 13.20 -29.76 10.92
CA GLN A 33 14.66 -29.80 10.99
C GLN A 33 15.33 -28.44 10.75
N ALA A 34 14.55 -27.36 10.64
CA ALA A 34 15.08 -26.03 10.40
C ALA A 34 16.04 -25.57 11.52
N ASP A 35 17.08 -24.83 11.13
CA ASP A 35 18.04 -24.23 12.06
C ASP A 35 17.35 -23.11 12.86
N THR A 36 16.98 -23.42 14.10
CA THR A 36 16.24 -22.51 14.99
C THR A 36 17.06 -21.32 15.53
N SER A 37 18.36 -21.28 15.25
CA SER A 37 19.21 -20.13 15.62
C SER A 37 19.05 -18.94 14.68
N ARG A 38 18.47 -19.16 13.48
CA ARG A 38 18.31 -18.15 12.44
C ARG A 38 17.33 -17.07 12.84
N LEU A 39 17.75 -15.83 12.59
CA LEU A 39 16.98 -14.64 12.95
C LEU A 39 17.34 -13.50 12.00
N ALA A 40 16.34 -12.96 11.31
CA ALA A 40 16.54 -11.87 10.36
C ALA A 40 15.37 -10.89 10.34
N VAL A 41 15.65 -9.65 9.95
CA VAL A 41 14.65 -8.61 9.74
C VAL A 41 15.04 -7.74 8.55
N ALA A 42 14.05 -7.30 7.79
CA ALA A 42 14.23 -6.33 6.72
C ALA A 42 13.06 -5.34 6.67
N ILE A 43 13.35 -4.10 6.30
CA ILE A 43 12.37 -3.09 5.93
C ILE A 43 12.70 -2.54 4.54
N ALA A 44 11.67 -2.32 3.73
CA ALA A 44 11.77 -1.73 2.41
C ALA A 44 10.84 -0.51 2.33
N MET A 45 11.41 0.63 1.98
CA MET A 45 10.70 1.88 1.82
C MET A 45 9.95 1.89 0.48
N VAL A 46 8.87 2.67 0.40
CA VAL A 46 8.09 2.81 -0.85
C VAL A 46 8.88 3.48 -1.98
N ASP A 47 10.03 4.08 -1.68
CA ASP A 47 10.98 4.65 -2.66
C ASP A 47 12.08 3.67 -3.11
N GLY A 48 12.05 2.41 -2.63
CA GLY A 48 12.93 1.34 -3.06
C GLY A 48 14.15 1.11 -2.17
N ASN A 49 14.40 1.94 -1.15
CA ASN A 49 15.49 1.70 -0.20
C ASN A 49 15.19 0.48 0.69
N VAL A 50 16.14 -0.45 0.82
CA VAL A 50 16.02 -1.65 1.66
C VAL A 50 17.09 -1.66 2.74
N TYR A 51 16.67 -1.86 3.99
CA TYR A 51 17.54 -2.04 5.15
C TYR A 51 17.27 -3.42 5.76
N SER A 52 18.32 -4.16 6.10
CA SER A 52 18.20 -5.50 6.67
C SER A 52 19.30 -5.78 7.68
N ALA A 53 19.06 -6.77 8.55
CA ALA A 53 19.99 -7.24 9.57
C ALA A 53 19.77 -8.73 9.86
N GLY A 54 20.79 -9.38 10.43
CA GLY A 54 20.75 -10.80 10.80
C GLY A 54 21.02 -11.73 9.61
N ASP A 55 20.38 -12.89 9.62
CA ASP A 55 20.47 -13.92 8.57
C ASP A 55 19.66 -13.57 7.31
N ASP A 56 19.87 -12.36 6.76
CA ASP A 56 18.98 -11.76 5.77
C ASP A 56 19.07 -12.35 4.34
N GLU A 57 20.07 -13.18 4.09
CA GLU A 57 20.27 -13.94 2.85
C GLU A 57 19.73 -15.38 2.92
N VAL A 58 19.27 -15.83 4.09
CA VAL A 58 18.75 -17.20 4.25
C VAL A 58 17.40 -17.32 3.54
N GLU A 59 17.32 -18.26 2.61
CA GLU A 59 16.07 -18.62 1.95
C GLU A 59 15.22 -19.55 2.80
N PHE A 60 13.91 -19.32 2.77
CA PHE A 60 12.89 -20.19 3.35
C PHE A 60 11.64 -20.22 2.47
N SER A 61 10.84 -21.27 2.57
CA SER A 61 9.57 -21.36 1.83
C SER A 61 8.59 -20.30 2.32
N ILE A 62 7.98 -19.55 1.41
CA ILE A 62 7.07 -18.44 1.70
C ILE A 62 5.79 -18.87 2.43
N GLN A 63 5.35 -20.12 2.25
CA GLN A 63 4.20 -20.70 2.93
C GLN A 63 2.93 -19.85 2.80
N SER A 64 2.14 -19.74 3.86
CA SER A 64 0.88 -18.99 3.91
C SER A 64 1.03 -17.49 3.62
N ILE A 65 2.24 -16.92 3.60
CA ILE A 65 2.47 -15.53 3.17
C ILE A 65 2.06 -15.35 1.70
N SER A 66 2.26 -16.38 0.87
CA SER A 66 1.89 -16.37 -0.55
C SER A 66 0.41 -16.07 -0.81
N LYS A 67 -0.47 -16.38 0.15
CA LYS A 67 -1.92 -16.22 0.04
C LYS A 67 -2.33 -14.79 -0.25
N ALA A 68 -1.65 -13.80 0.34
CA ALA A 68 -1.95 -12.40 0.13
C ALA A 68 -1.73 -11.98 -1.34
N PHE A 69 -0.61 -12.41 -1.93
CA PHE A 69 -0.28 -12.09 -3.31
C PHE A 69 -1.13 -12.89 -4.31
N VAL A 70 -1.43 -14.15 -4.02
CA VAL A 70 -2.32 -14.96 -4.89
C VAL A 70 -3.76 -14.49 -4.82
N TYR A 71 -4.22 -13.96 -3.69
CA TYR A 71 -5.50 -13.26 -3.60
C TYR A 71 -5.52 -11.99 -4.47
N ALA A 72 -4.43 -11.21 -4.48
CA ALA A 72 -4.28 -10.06 -5.36
C ALA A 72 -4.38 -10.46 -6.84
N LEU A 73 -3.70 -11.55 -7.23
CA LEU A 73 -3.76 -12.11 -8.59
C LEU A 73 -5.13 -12.62 -8.97
N ALA A 74 -5.82 -13.32 -8.07
CA ALA A 74 -7.18 -13.78 -8.31
C ALA A 74 -8.14 -12.60 -8.57
N ILE A 75 -7.96 -11.48 -7.85
CA ILE A 75 -8.74 -10.25 -8.08
C ILE A 75 -8.40 -9.64 -9.45
N GLU A 76 -7.12 -9.64 -9.82
CA GLU A 76 -6.67 -9.11 -11.11
C GLU A 76 -7.25 -9.92 -12.29
N ASP A 77 -7.19 -11.25 -12.20
CA ASP A 77 -7.56 -12.14 -13.31
C ASP A 77 -9.08 -12.34 -13.42
N ALA A 78 -9.77 -12.53 -12.29
CA ALA A 78 -11.21 -12.83 -12.29
C ALA A 78 -12.08 -11.61 -11.98
N GLY A 79 -11.50 -10.52 -11.48
CA GLY A 79 -12.23 -9.36 -10.98
C GLY A 79 -12.78 -9.56 -9.56
N LEU A 80 -12.75 -8.49 -8.75
CA LEU A 80 -13.16 -8.53 -7.33
C LEU A 80 -14.55 -9.12 -7.12
N THR A 81 -15.53 -8.75 -7.95
CA THR A 81 -16.91 -9.24 -7.85
C THR A 81 -17.00 -10.77 -7.98
N GLN A 82 -16.21 -11.38 -8.86
CA GLN A 82 -16.25 -12.84 -9.04
C GLN A 82 -15.51 -13.55 -7.91
N VAL A 83 -14.43 -12.96 -7.43
CA VAL A 83 -13.70 -13.47 -6.25
C VAL A 83 -14.61 -13.47 -5.02
N LEU A 84 -15.34 -12.39 -4.75
CA LEU A 84 -16.22 -12.27 -3.57
C LEU A 84 -17.45 -13.20 -3.59
N LYS A 85 -17.86 -13.68 -4.77
CA LYS A 85 -18.87 -14.75 -4.88
C LYS A 85 -18.36 -16.10 -4.35
N LYS A 86 -17.04 -16.29 -4.37
CA LYS A 86 -16.39 -17.56 -4.06
C LYS A 86 -15.60 -17.54 -2.75
N ILE A 87 -15.22 -16.36 -2.26
CA ILE A 87 -14.38 -16.19 -1.08
C ILE A 87 -14.94 -15.02 -0.27
N GLY A 88 -15.16 -15.23 1.03
CA GLY A 88 -15.53 -14.17 1.96
C GLY A 88 -14.35 -13.24 2.30
N VAL A 89 -14.58 -12.38 3.28
CA VAL A 89 -13.59 -11.42 3.81
C VAL A 89 -13.59 -11.35 5.34
N GLU A 90 -14.38 -12.21 5.97
CA GLU A 90 -14.58 -12.19 7.41
C GLU A 90 -13.52 -13.06 8.11
N PRO A 91 -13.05 -12.65 9.31
CA PRO A 91 -12.22 -13.52 10.11
C PRO A 91 -12.97 -14.82 10.41
N SER A 92 -12.28 -15.95 10.35
CA SER A 92 -12.77 -17.20 10.91
C SER A 92 -12.48 -17.16 12.40
N GLY A 93 -13.51 -17.23 13.25
CA GLY A 93 -13.33 -17.31 14.71
C GLY A 93 -12.81 -18.67 15.18
N ASP A 94 -12.67 -19.62 14.26
CA ASP A 94 -12.18 -20.95 14.54
C ASP A 94 -10.68 -21.04 14.31
N ALA A 95 -10.03 -21.91 15.10
CA ALA A 95 -8.61 -22.20 14.94
C ALA A 95 -8.28 -22.53 13.47
N PHE A 96 -7.05 -22.24 13.03
CA PHE A 96 -6.55 -22.50 11.68
C PHE A 96 -6.92 -23.89 11.11
N ASN A 97 -7.28 -24.85 11.96
CA ASN A 97 -7.60 -26.24 11.65
C ASN A 97 -9.09 -26.58 11.46
N GLU A 98 -10.05 -25.71 11.77
CA GLU A 98 -11.48 -26.01 11.55
C GLU A 98 -11.93 -25.72 10.11
N LEU A 99 -13.02 -26.37 9.70
CA LEU A 99 -13.63 -26.24 8.38
C LEU A 99 -14.46 -24.94 8.30
N SER A 100 -13.80 -23.77 8.41
CA SER A 100 -14.47 -22.48 8.44
C SER A 100 -15.04 -22.10 7.06
N LEU A 101 -16.27 -22.54 6.80
CA LEU A 101 -17.10 -22.17 5.65
C LEU A 101 -18.30 -21.36 6.13
N HIS A 102 -18.71 -20.36 5.36
CA HIS A 102 -19.94 -19.61 5.64
C HIS A 102 -21.17 -20.53 5.59
N GLU A 103 -22.01 -20.46 6.62
CA GLU A 103 -23.28 -21.18 6.69
C GLU A 103 -24.17 -20.84 5.48
N GLY A 104 -24.79 -21.86 4.89
CA GLY A 104 -25.67 -21.74 3.71
C GLY A 104 -24.96 -21.55 2.37
N SER A 105 -23.90 -20.73 2.29
CA SER A 105 -23.16 -20.49 1.04
C SER A 105 -21.96 -21.42 0.82
N ASN A 106 -21.48 -22.08 1.88
CA ASN A 106 -20.30 -22.94 1.90
C ASN A 106 -19.02 -22.31 1.31
N ARG A 107 -18.98 -20.97 1.18
CA ARG A 107 -17.79 -20.25 0.71
C ARG A 107 -16.79 -20.10 1.86
N PRO A 108 -15.48 -20.24 1.61
CA PRO A 108 -14.46 -20.01 2.62
C PRO A 108 -14.58 -18.60 3.19
N MET A 109 -14.35 -18.46 4.50
CA MET A 109 -14.54 -17.22 5.24
C MET A 109 -13.67 -16.06 4.73
N ASN A 110 -12.42 -16.35 4.35
CA ASN A 110 -11.47 -15.37 3.83
C ASN A 110 -10.35 -16.06 3.03
N PRO A 111 -9.56 -15.33 2.21
CA PRO A 111 -8.43 -15.88 1.46
C PRO A 111 -7.18 -16.21 2.30
N MET A 112 -7.12 -15.85 3.59
CA MET A 112 -5.93 -16.07 4.43
C MET A 112 -5.92 -17.47 5.09
N ILE A 113 -7.07 -18.14 5.14
CA ILE A 113 -7.21 -19.56 5.48
C ILE A 113 -6.97 -20.47 4.26
N ASN A 114 -6.64 -21.75 4.49
CA ASN A 114 -6.29 -22.68 3.40
C ASN A 114 -7.41 -22.86 2.39
N ALA A 115 -8.66 -22.99 2.84
CA ALA A 115 -9.80 -23.15 1.94
C ALA A 115 -9.95 -21.95 0.97
N GLY A 116 -9.82 -20.73 1.50
CA GLY A 116 -9.85 -19.52 0.68
C GLY A 116 -8.64 -19.39 -0.24
N ALA A 117 -7.45 -19.81 0.21
CA ALA A 117 -6.25 -19.81 -0.62
C ALA A 117 -6.33 -20.80 -1.78
N ILE A 118 -6.84 -22.01 -1.55
CA ILE A 118 -7.09 -23.02 -2.59
C ILE A 118 -8.13 -22.48 -3.59
N ALA A 119 -9.20 -21.85 -3.10
CA ALA A 119 -10.18 -21.20 -3.96
C ALA A 119 -9.55 -20.07 -4.78
N ALA A 120 -8.73 -19.19 -4.16
CA ALA A 120 -8.04 -18.10 -4.85
C ALA A 120 -7.08 -18.62 -5.93
N HIS A 121 -6.29 -19.66 -5.62
CA HIS A 121 -5.40 -20.31 -6.57
C HIS A 121 -6.16 -20.78 -7.81
N SER A 122 -7.33 -21.40 -7.64
CA SER A 122 -8.15 -21.87 -8.76
C SER A 122 -8.69 -20.76 -9.69
N LEU A 123 -8.66 -19.50 -9.25
CA LEU A 123 -9.13 -18.33 -10.01
C LEU A 123 -8.05 -17.63 -10.81
N VAL A 124 -6.78 -17.98 -10.59
CA VAL A 124 -5.64 -17.39 -11.32
C VAL A 124 -5.67 -17.86 -12.78
N VAL A 125 -5.29 -16.97 -13.70
CA VAL A 125 -5.39 -17.04 -15.18
C VAL A 125 -6.83 -17.09 -15.70
N GLY A 126 -7.61 -18.07 -15.27
CA GLY A 126 -8.96 -18.30 -15.78
C GLY A 126 -9.49 -19.70 -15.49
N PRO A 127 -10.76 -19.97 -15.82
CA PRO A 127 -11.43 -21.24 -15.49
C PRO A 127 -10.80 -22.45 -16.21
N ASP A 128 -10.37 -22.29 -17.46
CA ASP A 128 -9.87 -23.37 -18.31
C ASP A 128 -8.32 -23.51 -18.27
N ALA A 129 -7.66 -22.74 -17.41
CA ALA A 129 -6.21 -22.77 -17.28
C ALA A 129 -5.72 -24.10 -16.70
N THR A 130 -4.57 -24.56 -17.19
CA THR A 130 -3.88 -25.74 -16.63
C THR A 130 -3.22 -25.40 -15.29
N SER A 131 -2.89 -26.43 -14.49
CA SER A 131 -2.16 -26.25 -13.24
C SER A 131 -0.78 -25.59 -13.45
N GLU A 132 -0.11 -25.95 -14.55
CA GLU A 132 1.18 -25.37 -14.94
C GLU A 132 1.06 -23.88 -15.27
N GLN A 133 0.06 -23.48 -16.06
CA GLN A 133 -0.17 -22.06 -16.40
C GLN A 133 -0.43 -21.20 -15.15
N ARG A 134 -1.20 -21.73 -14.18
CA ARG A 134 -1.45 -21.03 -12.90
C ARG A 134 -0.16 -20.90 -12.10
N THR A 135 0.58 -21.99 -11.94
CA THR A 135 1.84 -22.03 -11.18
C THR A 135 2.89 -21.10 -11.79
N ASP A 136 3.04 -21.12 -13.11
CA ASP A 136 3.97 -20.24 -13.85
C ASP A 136 3.60 -18.76 -13.70
N ARG A 137 2.31 -18.40 -13.83
CA ARG A 137 1.84 -17.02 -13.59
C ARG A 137 2.17 -16.56 -12.17
N ILE A 138 1.87 -17.39 -11.17
CA ILE A 138 2.16 -17.07 -9.77
C ILE A 138 3.66 -16.87 -9.57
N LEU A 139 4.50 -17.81 -10.02
CA LEU A 139 5.94 -17.72 -9.84
C LEU A 139 6.54 -16.48 -10.53
N LYS A 140 6.09 -16.16 -11.74
CA LYS A 140 6.52 -14.96 -12.48
C LYS A 140 6.17 -13.67 -11.73
N VAL A 141 4.95 -13.57 -11.20
CA VAL A 141 4.54 -12.36 -10.46
C VAL A 141 5.26 -12.27 -9.12
N MET A 142 5.41 -13.37 -8.38
CA MET A 142 6.19 -13.40 -7.14
C MET A 142 7.65 -12.98 -7.40
N SER A 143 8.23 -13.42 -8.52
CA SER A 143 9.58 -13.02 -8.96
C SER A 143 9.65 -11.53 -9.28
N LYS A 144 8.64 -10.98 -9.98
CA LYS A 144 8.55 -9.53 -10.22
C LYS A 144 8.48 -8.74 -8.92
N LEU A 145 7.67 -9.19 -7.95
CA LEU A 145 7.52 -8.53 -6.65
C LEU A 145 8.83 -8.56 -5.82
N ALA A 146 9.61 -9.63 -5.94
CA ALA A 146 10.90 -9.76 -5.27
C ALA A 146 12.05 -9.07 -6.02
N GLY A 147 11.83 -8.61 -7.26
CA GLY A 147 12.88 -8.02 -8.10
C GLY A 147 13.95 -9.02 -8.59
N ARG A 148 13.72 -10.33 -8.41
CA ARG A 148 14.62 -11.42 -8.84
C ARG A 148 13.83 -12.68 -9.20
N GLN A 149 14.46 -13.59 -9.96
CA GLN A 149 13.85 -14.89 -10.22
C GLN A 149 13.77 -15.71 -8.92
N LEU A 150 12.55 -16.11 -8.56
CA LEU A 150 12.30 -17.05 -7.46
C LEU A 150 12.12 -18.47 -8.00
N HIS A 151 12.26 -19.45 -7.10
CA HIS A 151 12.17 -20.87 -7.42
C HIS A 151 11.32 -21.61 -6.40
N VAL A 152 10.75 -22.73 -6.81
CA VAL A 152 10.04 -23.66 -5.91
C VAL A 152 11.06 -24.56 -5.24
N CYS A 153 11.01 -24.66 -3.91
CA CYS A 153 11.75 -25.65 -3.15
C CYS A 153 11.08 -27.02 -3.31
N GLU A 154 11.63 -27.86 -4.19
CA GLU A 154 11.08 -29.19 -4.44
C GLU A 154 11.12 -30.08 -3.19
N GLU A 155 12.09 -29.89 -2.29
CA GLU A 155 12.16 -30.65 -1.04
C GLU A 155 10.95 -30.38 -0.12
N VAL A 156 10.60 -29.10 0.07
CA VAL A 156 9.42 -28.70 0.84
C VAL A 156 8.14 -29.14 0.14
N PHE A 157 8.07 -28.98 -1.18
CA PHE A 157 6.94 -29.41 -1.99
C PHE A 157 6.65 -30.91 -1.84
N GLU A 158 7.67 -31.76 -2.02
CA GLU A 158 7.53 -33.22 -1.90
C GLU A 158 7.24 -33.65 -0.46
N ALA A 159 7.74 -32.92 0.54
CA ALA A 159 7.40 -33.17 1.95
C ALA A 159 5.93 -32.85 2.25
N GLU A 160 5.42 -31.70 1.79
CA GLU A 160 4.01 -31.33 1.99
C GLU A 160 3.04 -32.23 1.21
N MET A 161 3.43 -32.69 0.01
CA MET A 161 2.62 -33.61 -0.78
C MET A 161 2.34 -34.95 -0.08
N LYS A 162 3.23 -35.39 0.84
CA LYS A 162 3.02 -36.62 1.62
C LYS A 162 1.93 -36.48 2.69
N ASP A 163 1.69 -35.27 3.18
CA ASP A 163 0.74 -34.96 4.27
C ASP A 163 -0.40 -34.03 3.80
N TRP A 164 -0.77 -34.11 2.51
CA TRP A 164 -1.73 -33.19 1.86
C TRP A 164 -3.22 -33.46 2.11
N ASP A 165 -3.57 -34.52 2.84
CA ASP A 165 -4.95 -35.05 2.94
C ASP A 165 -5.95 -34.01 3.43
N ARG A 166 -5.53 -33.15 4.37
CA ARG A 166 -6.37 -32.04 4.85
C ARG A 166 -6.72 -31.07 3.73
N ASN A 167 -5.73 -30.65 2.94
CA ASN A 167 -5.96 -29.73 1.81
C ASN A 167 -6.79 -30.41 0.71
N MET A 168 -6.62 -31.71 0.50
CA MET A 168 -7.48 -32.51 -0.38
C MET A 168 -8.94 -32.53 0.10
N GLY A 169 -9.17 -32.75 1.40
CA GLY A 169 -10.49 -32.67 2.01
C GLY A 169 -11.17 -31.31 1.77
N LEU A 170 -10.44 -30.22 2.04
CA LEU A 170 -10.91 -28.86 1.75
C LEU A 170 -11.26 -28.67 0.28
N ALA A 171 -10.40 -29.11 -0.64
CA ALA A 171 -10.62 -28.97 -2.08
C ALA A 171 -11.84 -29.76 -2.57
N HIS A 172 -12.08 -30.97 -2.03
CA HIS A 172 -13.30 -31.73 -2.31
C HIS A 172 -14.56 -31.05 -1.79
N MET A 173 -14.52 -30.45 -0.60
CA MET A 173 -15.64 -29.66 -0.07
C MET A 173 -15.93 -28.44 -0.94
N LEU A 174 -14.90 -27.70 -1.33
CA LEU A 174 -15.04 -26.54 -2.23
C LEU A 174 -15.59 -26.94 -3.60
N LYS A 175 -15.25 -28.13 -4.10
CA LYS A 175 -15.81 -28.69 -5.34
C LYS A 175 -17.29 -29.05 -5.17
N ALA A 176 -17.65 -29.70 -4.06
CA ALA A 176 -19.05 -30.02 -3.74
C ALA A 176 -19.93 -28.76 -3.60
N ALA A 177 -19.36 -27.67 -3.07
CA ALA A 177 -19.99 -26.35 -2.98
C ALA A 177 -20.02 -25.56 -4.30
N GLY A 178 -19.46 -26.09 -5.40
CA GLY A 178 -19.42 -25.42 -6.71
C GLY A 178 -18.44 -24.25 -6.81
N ILE A 179 -17.56 -24.07 -5.81
CA ILE A 179 -16.56 -22.99 -5.76
C ILE A 179 -15.36 -23.34 -6.63
N LEU A 180 -14.86 -24.57 -6.46
CA LEU A 180 -13.74 -25.12 -7.20
C LEU A 180 -14.25 -25.82 -8.46
N ARG A 181 -13.68 -25.45 -9.62
CA ARG A 181 -13.87 -26.15 -10.90
C ARG A 181 -12.59 -26.91 -11.25
N GLY A 182 -12.72 -28.07 -11.88
CA GLY A 182 -11.59 -28.93 -12.23
C GLY A 182 -11.30 -30.05 -11.23
N ASP A 183 -10.10 -30.61 -11.31
CA ASP A 183 -9.63 -31.67 -10.41
C ASP A 183 -9.06 -31.06 -9.11
N PRO A 184 -9.63 -31.37 -7.93
CA PRO A 184 -9.07 -30.97 -6.64
C PRO A 184 -7.58 -31.28 -6.48
N ARG A 185 -7.09 -32.41 -7.01
CA ARG A 185 -5.68 -32.81 -6.91
C ARG A 185 -4.76 -31.81 -7.59
N GLU A 186 -5.12 -31.37 -8.79
CA GLU A 186 -4.33 -30.42 -9.59
C GLU A 186 -4.26 -29.04 -8.92
N VAL A 187 -5.38 -28.59 -8.33
CA VAL A 187 -5.44 -27.30 -7.62
C VAL A 187 -4.64 -27.35 -6.32
N VAL A 188 -4.77 -28.43 -5.55
CA VAL A 188 -4.00 -28.59 -4.30
C VAL A 188 -2.51 -28.70 -4.59
N ARG A 189 -2.11 -29.45 -5.63
CA ARG A 189 -0.70 -29.53 -6.06
C ARG A 189 -0.15 -28.13 -6.40
N GLY A 190 -0.89 -27.33 -7.17
CA GLY A 190 -0.50 -25.95 -7.50
C GLY A 190 -0.41 -25.05 -6.25
N TYR A 191 -1.36 -25.17 -5.32
CA TYR A 191 -1.33 -24.44 -4.04
C TYR A 191 -0.09 -24.81 -3.20
N ILE A 192 0.28 -26.09 -3.11
CA ILE A 192 1.48 -26.52 -2.38
C ILE A 192 2.75 -26.00 -3.07
N ARG A 193 2.82 -26.01 -4.41
CA ARG A 193 3.95 -25.40 -5.15
C ARG A 193 4.08 -23.90 -4.86
N GLN A 194 2.95 -23.19 -4.79
CA GLN A 194 2.91 -21.78 -4.38
C GLN A 194 3.47 -21.58 -2.95
N CYS A 195 3.08 -22.41 -1.98
CA CYS A 195 3.60 -22.34 -0.61
C CYS A 195 5.11 -22.65 -0.53
N SER A 196 5.60 -23.44 -1.47
CA SER A 196 6.98 -23.91 -1.52
C SER A 196 7.94 -22.94 -2.24
N ILE A 197 7.51 -21.75 -2.67
CA ILE A 197 8.40 -20.76 -3.29
C ILE A 197 9.40 -20.22 -2.25
N ASN A 198 10.70 -20.27 -2.55
CA ASN A 198 11.74 -19.74 -1.68
C ASN A 198 11.84 -18.21 -1.76
N VAL A 199 12.01 -17.58 -0.60
CA VAL A 199 12.21 -16.16 -0.41
C VAL A 199 13.19 -15.90 0.74
N THR A 200 13.80 -14.73 0.76
CA THR A 200 14.52 -14.17 1.90
C THR A 200 13.65 -13.10 2.60
N VAL A 201 14.07 -12.60 3.75
CA VAL A 201 13.42 -11.42 4.36
C VAL A 201 13.53 -10.18 3.47
N ARG A 202 14.61 -10.04 2.68
CA ARG A 202 14.78 -8.90 1.77
C ARG A 202 13.76 -8.94 0.64
N ASP A 203 13.52 -10.13 0.09
CA ASP A 203 12.47 -10.35 -0.92
C ASP A 203 11.11 -10.00 -0.33
N LEU A 204 10.75 -10.57 0.82
CA LEU A 204 9.46 -10.31 1.45
C LEU A 204 9.25 -8.83 1.78
N ALA A 205 10.27 -8.13 2.28
CA ALA A 205 10.16 -6.70 2.55
C ALA A 205 9.85 -5.91 1.27
N LEU A 206 10.52 -6.21 0.15
CA LEU A 206 10.27 -5.56 -1.14
C LEU A 206 8.88 -5.91 -1.72
N MET A 207 8.46 -7.17 -1.61
CA MET A 207 7.13 -7.62 -1.99
C MET A 207 6.04 -6.91 -1.15
N ALA A 208 6.26 -6.76 0.16
CA ALA A 208 5.40 -5.97 1.04
C ALA A 208 5.38 -4.49 0.64
N ALA A 209 6.54 -3.90 0.32
CA ALA A 209 6.63 -2.50 -0.09
C ALA A 209 5.84 -2.23 -1.37
N THR A 210 5.70 -3.21 -2.27
CA THR A 210 4.79 -3.09 -3.42
C THR A 210 3.32 -2.97 -2.98
N LEU A 211 2.88 -3.72 -1.97
CA LEU A 211 1.54 -3.57 -1.39
C LEU A 211 1.42 -2.21 -0.67
N SER A 212 2.42 -1.81 0.10
CA SER A 212 2.46 -0.51 0.77
C SER A 212 2.43 0.65 -0.22
N ASN A 213 3.00 0.48 -1.42
CA ASN A 213 3.06 1.46 -2.49
C ASN A 213 1.91 1.32 -3.51
N ALA A 214 0.71 0.97 -3.03
CA ALA A 214 -0.52 0.91 -3.83
C ALA A 214 -0.43 0.00 -5.09
N GLY A 215 0.47 -0.99 -5.08
CA GLY A 215 0.66 -1.96 -6.16
C GLY A 215 1.77 -1.60 -7.15
N TYR A 216 2.51 -0.51 -6.92
CA TYR A 216 3.69 -0.14 -7.70
C TYR A 216 4.94 -0.73 -7.06
N HIS A 217 5.73 -1.45 -7.86
CA HIS A 217 7.01 -1.95 -7.40
C HIS A 217 7.93 -0.76 -7.07
N PRO A 218 8.51 -0.69 -5.86
CA PRO A 218 9.15 0.54 -5.38
C PRO A 218 10.45 0.90 -6.13
N VAL A 219 11.15 -0.09 -6.70
CA VAL A 219 12.37 0.16 -7.52
C VAL A 219 12.05 0.39 -9.01
N THR A 220 11.26 -0.47 -9.65
CA THR A 220 11.00 -0.40 -11.10
C THR A 220 9.88 0.56 -11.47
N SER A 221 9.07 1.01 -10.50
CA SER A 221 7.83 1.77 -10.73
C SER A 221 6.80 1.05 -11.60
N GLU A 222 6.97 -0.25 -11.88
CA GLU A 222 5.98 -1.06 -12.59
C GLU A 222 4.74 -1.22 -11.70
N ARG A 223 3.56 -0.95 -12.27
CA ARG A 223 2.30 -1.28 -11.59
C ARG A 223 2.04 -2.78 -11.70
N ILE A 224 2.39 -3.53 -10.66
CA ILE A 224 2.16 -4.98 -10.57
C ILE A 224 0.69 -5.26 -10.25
N PHE A 225 0.11 -4.52 -9.30
CA PHE A 225 -1.30 -4.71 -8.91
C PHE A 225 -2.10 -3.41 -9.05
N PRO A 226 -3.39 -3.49 -9.42
CA PRO A 226 -4.29 -2.34 -9.32
C PRO A 226 -4.46 -1.90 -7.86
N HIS A 227 -4.46 -0.59 -7.62
CA HIS A 227 -4.62 -0.01 -6.27
C HIS A 227 -5.89 -0.50 -5.54
N ALA A 228 -7.00 -0.72 -6.25
CA ALA A 228 -8.23 -1.25 -5.64
C ALA A 228 -8.05 -2.68 -5.10
N SER A 229 -7.31 -3.52 -5.83
CA SER A 229 -6.98 -4.89 -5.41
C SER A 229 -6.07 -4.87 -4.18
N VAL A 230 -5.06 -4.00 -4.18
CA VAL A 230 -4.13 -3.84 -3.06
C VAL A 230 -4.85 -3.38 -1.80
N ARG A 231 -5.74 -2.39 -1.91
CA ARG A 231 -6.58 -1.97 -0.79
C ARG A 231 -7.38 -3.14 -0.21
N GLN A 232 -7.99 -3.95 -1.07
CA GLN A 232 -8.74 -5.13 -0.65
C GLN A 232 -7.85 -6.16 0.07
N VAL A 233 -6.66 -6.44 -0.48
CA VAL A 233 -5.69 -7.37 0.12
C VAL A 233 -5.25 -6.90 1.50
N LEU A 234 -4.88 -5.62 1.63
CA LEU A 234 -4.46 -5.02 2.91
C LEU A 234 -5.58 -5.04 3.94
N SER A 235 -6.82 -4.76 3.56
CA SER A 235 -7.98 -4.86 4.46
C SER A 235 -8.11 -6.27 5.04
N VAL A 236 -8.03 -7.30 4.19
CA VAL A 236 -8.15 -8.70 4.63
C VAL A 236 -6.92 -9.16 5.41
N MET A 237 -5.70 -8.72 5.05
CA MET A 237 -4.50 -8.99 5.86
C MET A 237 -4.63 -8.41 7.27
N THR A 238 -5.23 -7.23 7.39
CA THR A 238 -5.45 -6.57 8.69
C THR A 238 -6.35 -7.41 9.60
N THR A 239 -7.45 -7.96 9.07
CA THR A 239 -8.45 -8.67 9.89
C THR A 239 -8.24 -10.18 9.98
N CYS A 240 -7.54 -10.78 9.02
CA CYS A 240 -7.46 -12.24 8.87
C CYS A 240 -6.01 -12.78 8.78
N GLY A 241 -5.00 -11.90 8.70
CA GLY A 241 -3.65 -12.31 8.33
C GLY A 241 -2.84 -13.01 9.43
N MET A 242 -3.16 -12.72 10.70
CA MET A 242 -2.49 -13.27 11.88
C MET A 242 -3.33 -14.31 12.61
N TYR A 243 -4.27 -14.95 11.90
CA TYR A 243 -5.14 -16.01 12.43
C TYR A 243 -5.89 -15.55 13.68
N ASP A 244 -5.90 -16.39 14.72
CA ASP A 244 -6.56 -16.14 16.02
C ASP A 244 -5.90 -15.00 16.81
N ALA A 245 -4.77 -14.46 16.34
CA ALA A 245 -4.12 -13.28 16.91
C ALA A 245 -4.46 -11.97 16.19
N ALA A 246 -5.33 -11.97 15.17
CA ALA A 246 -5.57 -10.76 14.36
C ALA A 246 -6.06 -9.55 15.18
N GLY A 247 -6.92 -9.77 16.18
CA GLY A 247 -7.38 -8.70 17.09
C GLY A 247 -6.24 -8.12 17.93
N ASP A 248 -5.49 -8.99 18.62
CA ASP A 248 -4.32 -8.59 19.42
C ASP A 248 -3.27 -7.87 18.55
N TRP A 249 -3.06 -8.36 17.34
CA TRP A 249 -2.09 -7.83 16.39
C TRP A 249 -2.45 -6.42 15.92
N VAL A 250 -3.71 -6.17 15.55
CA VAL A 250 -4.16 -4.84 15.13
C VAL A 250 -4.03 -3.82 16.27
N SER A 251 -4.18 -4.26 17.53
CA SER A 251 -4.08 -3.38 18.69
C SER A 251 -2.65 -3.07 19.11
N HIS A 252 -1.73 -4.05 19.03
CA HIS A 252 -0.36 -3.90 19.55
C HIS A 252 0.68 -3.57 18.45
N VAL A 253 0.44 -4.02 17.22
CA VAL A 253 1.34 -3.81 16.07
C VAL A 253 0.72 -2.90 15.04
N GLY A 254 -0.54 -3.13 14.67
CA GLY A 254 -1.28 -2.28 13.73
C GLY A 254 -0.72 -2.25 12.32
N ILE A 255 0.04 -3.25 11.88
CA ILE A 255 0.56 -3.35 10.52
C ILE A 255 -0.19 -4.48 9.80
N PRO A 256 -0.85 -4.27 8.65
CA PRO A 256 -1.41 -5.38 7.87
C PRO A 256 -0.36 -6.45 7.59
N ALA A 257 -0.57 -7.69 8.05
CA ALA A 257 0.49 -8.70 8.06
C ALA A 257 0.00 -10.09 7.66
N LYS A 258 0.96 -10.99 7.38
CA LYS A 258 0.71 -12.42 7.21
C LYS A 258 1.90 -13.22 7.69
N SER A 259 1.65 -14.20 8.56
CA SER A 259 2.64 -15.19 9.00
C SER A 259 2.67 -16.43 8.09
N GLY A 260 3.82 -17.10 8.03
CA GLY A 260 4.03 -18.41 7.42
C GLY A 260 4.71 -19.38 8.38
N VAL A 261 4.32 -20.66 8.34
CA VAL A 261 4.80 -21.71 9.24
C VAL A 261 6.29 -22.03 9.13
N ALA A 262 6.97 -21.53 8.09
CA ALA A 262 8.43 -21.60 8.00
C ALA A 262 9.12 -20.63 8.97
N GLY A 263 8.38 -19.74 9.63
CA GLY A 263 8.91 -18.73 10.55
C GLY A 263 8.97 -17.31 9.96
N GLY A 264 8.47 -17.11 8.75
CA GLY A 264 8.40 -15.79 8.12
C GLY A 264 7.17 -15.00 8.55
N ILE A 265 7.33 -13.68 8.67
CA ILE A 265 6.23 -12.72 8.78
C ILE A 265 6.43 -11.63 7.74
N LEU A 266 5.38 -11.33 6.99
CA LEU A 266 5.26 -10.19 6.08
C LEU A 266 4.40 -9.12 6.75
N GLY A 267 4.83 -7.85 6.72
CA GLY A 267 4.03 -6.69 7.14
C GLY A 267 4.05 -5.60 6.06
N ALA A 268 2.90 -5.00 5.75
CA ALA A 268 2.79 -3.96 4.73
C ALA A 268 2.02 -2.75 5.29
N LEU A 269 2.74 -1.72 5.73
CA LEU A 269 2.14 -0.48 6.24
C LEU A 269 1.86 0.50 5.08
N PRO A 270 0.59 0.79 4.75
CA PRO A 270 0.22 1.53 3.55
C PRO A 270 0.86 2.93 3.50
N GLY A 271 1.49 3.25 2.37
CA GLY A 271 2.14 4.54 2.11
C GLY A 271 3.47 4.77 2.81
N GLN A 272 3.97 3.80 3.60
CA GLN A 272 5.17 3.99 4.41
C GLN A 272 6.25 2.95 4.13
N VAL A 273 6.01 1.68 4.49
CA VAL A 273 7.07 0.67 4.56
C VAL A 273 6.51 -0.74 4.37
N GLY A 274 7.29 -1.60 3.71
CA GLY A 274 7.16 -3.05 3.74
C GLY A 274 8.16 -3.65 4.72
N LEU A 275 7.76 -4.68 5.46
CA LEU A 275 8.52 -5.27 6.56
C LEU A 275 8.51 -6.78 6.41
N ALA A 276 9.63 -7.40 6.76
CA ALA A 276 9.71 -8.83 6.92
C ALA A 276 10.57 -9.21 8.12
N ALA A 277 10.16 -10.27 8.81
CA ALA A 277 10.95 -10.91 9.86
C ALA A 277 10.98 -12.42 9.62
N PHE A 278 12.05 -13.07 10.05
CA PHE A 278 12.21 -14.52 9.94
C PHE A 278 12.82 -15.10 11.21
N SER A 279 12.15 -16.09 11.79
CA SER A 279 12.65 -16.95 12.85
C SER A 279 11.81 -18.24 12.89
N PRO A 280 12.41 -19.45 12.77
CA PRO A 280 11.65 -20.69 12.57
C PRO A 280 10.69 -21.12 13.70
N LYS A 281 10.97 -20.76 14.96
CA LYS A 281 10.15 -21.18 16.10
C LYS A 281 8.79 -20.48 16.10
N LEU A 282 7.72 -21.26 16.21
CA LEU A 282 6.34 -20.79 16.22
C LEU A 282 5.71 -20.87 17.62
N ASP A 283 4.79 -19.95 17.91
CA ASP A 283 3.89 -20.00 19.05
C ASP A 283 2.73 -21.00 18.84
N ASP A 284 1.87 -21.14 19.85
CA ASP A 284 0.70 -22.03 19.81
C ASP A 284 -0.34 -21.60 18.76
N LYS A 285 -0.27 -20.35 18.27
CA LYS A 285 -1.14 -19.79 17.22
C LYS A 285 -0.52 -19.96 15.81
N GLY A 286 0.68 -20.56 15.70
CA GLY A 286 1.38 -20.80 14.43
C GLY A 286 2.11 -19.59 13.86
N ASN A 287 2.40 -18.58 14.68
CA ASN A 287 3.17 -17.39 14.30
C ASN A 287 4.61 -17.46 14.80
N SER A 288 5.55 -16.86 14.07
CA SER A 288 6.95 -16.78 14.52
C SER A 288 7.06 -15.99 15.83
N VAL A 289 7.52 -16.63 16.91
CA VAL A 289 7.62 -16.00 18.25
C VAL A 289 8.45 -14.72 18.18
N ARG A 290 9.70 -14.85 17.72
CA ARG A 290 10.61 -13.71 17.59
C ARG A 290 10.16 -12.75 16.50
N GLY A 291 9.55 -13.25 15.42
CA GLY A 291 9.02 -12.39 14.36
C GLY A 291 7.94 -11.44 14.88
N VAL A 292 7.03 -11.93 15.73
CA VAL A 292 6.00 -11.10 16.38
C VAL A 292 6.66 -10.05 17.27
N ALA A 293 7.60 -10.45 18.14
CA ALA A 293 8.32 -9.53 19.04
C ALA A 293 9.06 -8.43 18.27
N ILE A 294 9.70 -8.77 17.15
CA ILE A 294 10.36 -7.81 16.24
C ILE A 294 9.33 -6.80 15.71
N CYS A 295 8.20 -7.27 15.15
CA CYS A 295 7.17 -6.40 14.60
C CYS A 295 6.56 -5.47 15.65
N GLU A 296 6.32 -5.97 16.86
CA GLU A 296 5.84 -5.17 17.99
C GLU A 296 6.84 -4.08 18.40
N GLN A 297 8.13 -4.42 18.49
CA GLN A 297 9.16 -3.44 18.81
C GLN A 297 9.27 -2.38 17.72
N LEU A 298 9.28 -2.78 16.44
CA LEU A 298 9.31 -1.84 15.30
C LEU A 298 8.09 -0.91 15.29
N SER A 299 6.89 -1.42 15.58
CA SER A 299 5.68 -0.60 15.69
C SER A 299 5.82 0.45 16.79
N ARG A 300 6.23 0.05 18.01
CA ARG A 300 6.37 0.96 19.16
C ARG A 300 7.47 2.01 18.98
N ASP A 301 8.67 1.58 18.60
CA ASP A 301 9.86 2.43 18.60
C ASP A 301 9.87 3.40 17.41
N MET A 302 9.24 3.02 16.28
CA MET A 302 9.21 3.80 15.04
C MET A 302 7.85 4.43 14.70
N GLY A 303 6.82 4.22 15.54
CA GLY A 303 5.46 4.72 15.27
C GLY A 303 4.79 4.08 14.06
N LEU A 304 5.16 2.83 13.73
CA LEU A 304 4.68 2.13 12.53
C LEU A 304 3.34 1.44 12.83
N HIS A 305 2.28 2.23 12.97
CA HIS A 305 0.95 1.73 13.29
C HIS A 305 -0.12 2.35 12.38
N LEU A 306 -1.02 1.54 11.82
CA LEU A 306 -2.07 2.00 10.88
C LEU A 306 -2.99 3.06 11.47
N MET A 307 -3.20 3.01 12.79
CA MET A 307 -4.01 4.00 13.54
C MET A 307 -3.19 5.19 14.07
N ASP A 308 -1.86 5.16 13.97
CA ASP A 308 -0.99 6.29 14.32
C ASP A 308 -0.78 7.17 13.08
N VAL A 309 -1.88 7.80 12.64
CA VAL A 309 -1.93 8.54 11.37
C VAL A 309 -1.47 9.98 11.60
N SER A 310 -0.38 10.37 10.93
CA SER A 310 0.05 11.76 10.84
C SER A 310 -1.01 12.65 10.19
N GLN A 311 -1.18 13.90 10.65
CA GLN A 311 -2.12 14.87 10.08
C GLN A 311 -1.63 15.47 8.74
N ILE A 312 -1.35 14.61 7.76
CA ILE A 312 -0.75 14.94 6.44
C ILE A 312 -1.52 16.05 5.70
N ALA A 313 -2.83 16.12 5.91
CA ALA A 313 -3.68 17.12 5.32
C ALA A 313 -3.24 18.55 5.69
N ARG A 314 -2.83 18.80 6.95
CA ARG A 314 -2.44 20.14 7.42
C ARG A 314 -1.22 20.70 6.72
N SER A 315 -0.30 19.84 6.30
CA SER A 315 0.89 20.24 5.55
C SER A 315 0.67 20.24 4.04
N THR A 316 -0.51 19.86 3.54
CA THR A 316 -0.78 19.72 2.10
C THR A 316 -0.91 21.07 1.41
N VAL A 317 -1.46 22.08 2.08
CA VAL A 317 -1.70 23.41 1.52
C VAL A 317 -0.90 24.45 2.30
N SER A 318 -0.19 25.32 1.60
CA SER A 318 0.34 26.56 2.16
C SER A 318 -0.08 27.75 1.32
N THR A 319 -0.22 28.92 1.93
CA THR A 319 -0.61 30.15 1.25
C THR A 319 0.53 31.16 1.30
N SER A 320 0.66 31.95 0.24
CA SER A 320 1.60 33.07 0.17
C SER A 320 1.06 34.15 -0.74
N ILE A 321 1.58 35.37 -0.60
CA ILE A 321 1.22 36.49 -1.46
C ILE A 321 2.45 36.97 -2.20
N ALA A 322 2.30 37.29 -3.48
CA ALA A 322 3.37 37.83 -4.30
C ALA A 322 2.96 39.20 -4.85
N ASN A 323 3.88 40.16 -4.75
CA ASN A 323 3.74 41.47 -5.36
C ASN A 323 4.42 41.44 -6.73
N LEU A 324 3.66 41.66 -7.80
CA LEU A 324 4.21 41.77 -9.15
C LEU A 324 4.81 43.16 -9.38
N ASN A 325 6.08 43.19 -9.77
CA ASN A 325 6.86 44.39 -10.03
C ASN A 325 7.42 44.37 -11.47
N THR A 326 7.39 45.50 -12.17
CA THR A 326 8.03 45.69 -13.48
C THR A 326 8.81 46.99 -13.54
N ALA A 327 9.76 47.06 -14.47
CA ALA A 327 10.41 48.30 -14.86
C ALA A 327 9.51 49.19 -15.74
N ASP A 328 8.61 48.58 -16.53
CA ASP A 328 7.69 49.26 -17.45
C ASP A 328 6.26 49.40 -16.89
N ASP A 329 5.49 50.38 -17.38
CA ASP A 329 4.14 50.73 -16.90
C ASP A 329 3.07 49.80 -17.51
N HIS A 330 2.99 48.56 -17.03
CA HIS A 330 1.93 47.61 -17.43
C HIS A 330 0.68 47.74 -16.54
N ALA A 331 -0.50 47.56 -17.13
CA ALA A 331 -1.81 47.72 -16.47
C ALA A 331 -2.05 46.83 -15.23
N ASN A 332 -1.27 45.75 -15.05
CA ASN A 332 -1.39 44.80 -13.93
C ASN A 332 -0.25 44.87 -12.91
N CYS A 333 0.71 45.78 -13.08
CA CYS A 333 1.87 45.88 -12.19
C CYS A 333 1.55 46.61 -10.89
N ARG A 334 2.24 46.23 -9.80
CA ARG A 334 1.96 46.60 -8.41
C ARG A 334 0.68 46.00 -7.83
N ARG A 335 0.21 44.88 -8.38
CA ARG A 335 -0.95 44.15 -7.85
C ARG A 335 -0.52 42.89 -7.09
N ARG A 336 -1.30 42.54 -6.06
CA ARG A 336 -1.09 41.36 -5.23
C ARG A 336 -1.63 40.12 -5.94
N VAL A 337 -0.87 39.03 -5.89
CA VAL A 337 -1.26 37.72 -6.40
C VAL A 337 -1.32 36.74 -5.25
N ALA A 338 -2.46 36.09 -5.07
CA ALA A 338 -2.63 35.07 -4.05
C ALA A 338 -2.15 33.71 -4.59
N ILE A 339 -1.23 33.06 -3.90
CA ILE A 339 -0.68 31.76 -4.32
C ILE A 339 -1.02 30.71 -3.27
N PHE A 340 -1.75 29.68 -3.70
CA PHE A 340 -2.08 28.51 -2.91
C PHE A 340 -1.23 27.35 -3.40
N HIS A 341 -0.24 26.95 -2.60
CA HIS A 341 0.65 25.84 -2.91
C HIS A 341 0.06 24.55 -2.38
N MET A 342 0.05 23.52 -3.22
CA MET A 342 -0.25 22.15 -2.83
C MET A 342 1.00 21.29 -2.98
N ARG A 343 1.20 20.36 -2.05
CA ARG A 343 2.34 19.43 -2.10
C ARG A 343 1.97 18.02 -1.66
N GLY A 344 2.71 17.05 -2.19
CA GLY A 344 2.59 15.65 -1.85
C GLY A 344 1.40 14.95 -2.50
N ALA A 345 0.89 13.91 -1.83
CA ALA A 345 -0.26 13.15 -2.30
C ALA A 345 -1.58 13.79 -1.81
N VAL A 346 -2.26 14.51 -2.70
CA VAL A 346 -3.50 15.22 -2.37
C VAL A 346 -4.70 14.26 -2.43
N ARG A 347 -5.45 14.23 -1.34
CA ARG A 347 -6.70 13.47 -1.15
C ARG A 347 -7.81 14.42 -0.66
N PHE A 348 -8.97 13.87 -0.29
CA PHE A 348 -10.13 14.65 0.13
C PHE A 348 -9.80 15.73 1.17
N ALA A 349 -9.14 15.36 2.27
CA ALA A 349 -8.81 16.32 3.34
C ALA A 349 -7.87 17.44 2.87
N GLY A 350 -6.89 17.13 2.02
CA GLY A 350 -6.00 18.15 1.44
C GLY A 350 -6.73 19.09 0.48
N SER A 351 -7.65 18.57 -0.35
CA SER A 351 -8.50 19.41 -1.21
C SER A 351 -9.54 20.22 -0.43
N GLU A 352 -10.06 19.70 0.69
CA GLU A 352 -10.96 20.44 1.59
C GLU A 352 -10.22 21.62 2.24
N ILE A 353 -8.99 21.40 2.72
CA ILE A 353 -8.17 22.47 3.29
C ILE A 353 -7.92 23.55 2.25
N LEU A 354 -7.67 23.20 0.98
CA LEU A 354 -7.58 24.18 -0.10
C LEU A 354 -8.89 24.97 -0.24
N THR A 355 -10.04 24.29 -0.30
CA THR A 355 -11.35 24.97 -0.39
C THR A 355 -11.55 25.94 0.76
N ARG A 356 -11.28 25.51 2.00
CA ARG A 356 -11.42 26.36 3.19
C ARG A 356 -10.44 27.53 3.18
N ALA A 357 -9.20 27.32 2.77
CA ALA A 357 -8.22 28.40 2.61
C ALA A 357 -8.64 29.40 1.54
N LEU A 358 -9.18 28.94 0.41
CA LEU A 358 -9.72 29.82 -0.64
C LEU A 358 -10.88 30.67 -0.11
N VAL A 359 -11.86 30.04 0.56
CA VAL A 359 -13.03 30.73 1.12
C VAL A 359 -12.60 31.74 2.18
N GLN A 360 -11.73 31.35 3.12
CA GLN A 360 -11.24 32.23 4.18
C GLN A 360 -10.46 33.41 3.60
N LYS A 361 -9.42 33.14 2.79
CA LYS A 361 -8.49 34.19 2.35
C LYS A 361 -9.05 35.12 1.28
N LEU A 362 -9.93 34.63 0.41
CA LEU A 362 -10.50 35.40 -0.72
C LEU A 362 -11.91 35.94 -0.43
N GLY A 363 -12.58 35.43 0.60
CA GLY A 363 -13.92 35.87 0.99
C GLY A 363 -13.95 37.25 1.64
N ASP A 364 -15.08 37.58 2.25
CA ASP A 364 -15.25 38.84 2.96
C ASP A 364 -14.39 38.88 4.24
N ALA A 365 -13.91 40.07 4.58
CA ALA A 365 -13.15 40.28 5.80
C ALA A 365 -14.05 40.06 7.03
N ASP A 366 -13.62 39.17 7.93
CA ASP A 366 -14.28 38.91 9.21
C ASP A 366 -13.43 39.56 10.32
N PRO A 367 -13.97 40.52 11.11
CA PRO A 367 -13.23 41.14 12.21
C PRO A 367 -12.74 40.15 13.28
N SER A 368 -13.34 38.97 13.38
CA SER A 368 -12.95 37.91 14.32
C SER A 368 -11.85 36.99 13.81
N ASP A 369 -11.53 37.04 12.51
CA ASP A 369 -10.49 36.26 11.85
C ASP A 369 -9.59 37.17 11.01
N PRO A 370 -8.41 37.55 11.52
CA PRO A 370 -7.47 38.42 10.81
C PRO A 370 -6.99 37.86 9.46
N GLU A 371 -7.12 36.54 9.24
CA GLU A 371 -6.77 35.91 7.98
C GLU A 371 -7.90 35.99 6.94
N SER A 372 -9.14 36.25 7.38
CA SER A 372 -10.30 36.31 6.49
C SER A 372 -10.24 37.53 5.58
N GLY A 373 -10.44 37.32 4.28
CA GLY A 373 -10.35 38.36 3.27
C GLY A 373 -8.96 38.97 3.09
N ALA A 374 -7.91 38.37 3.68
CA ALA A 374 -6.54 38.90 3.59
C ALA A 374 -6.03 39.07 2.14
N TYR A 375 -6.59 38.29 1.21
CA TYR A 375 -6.26 38.30 -0.22
C TYR A 375 -7.45 38.72 -1.10
N ALA A 376 -8.48 39.34 -0.55
CA ALA A 376 -9.71 39.67 -1.29
C ALA A 376 -9.45 40.56 -2.52
N ASP A 377 -8.48 41.47 -2.44
CA ASP A 377 -8.07 42.41 -3.50
C ASP A 377 -7.01 41.84 -4.46
N ALA A 378 -6.64 40.56 -4.32
CA ALA A 378 -5.67 39.93 -5.21
C ALA A 378 -6.19 39.94 -6.66
N CYS A 379 -5.34 40.40 -7.58
CA CYS A 379 -5.72 40.54 -8.99
C CYS A 379 -5.79 39.21 -9.74
N ALA A 380 -5.12 38.19 -9.20
CA ALA A 380 -5.11 36.83 -9.71
C ALA A 380 -4.91 35.83 -8.57
N VAL A 381 -5.41 34.62 -8.78
CA VAL A 381 -5.24 33.46 -7.90
C VAL A 381 -4.40 32.42 -8.63
N VAL A 382 -3.30 32.00 -8.02
CA VAL A 382 -2.42 30.94 -8.51
C VAL A 382 -2.65 29.70 -7.67
N LEU A 383 -3.01 28.59 -8.31
CA LEU A 383 -3.00 27.26 -7.68
C LEU A 383 -1.73 26.53 -8.13
N SER A 384 -0.78 26.36 -7.21
CA SER A 384 0.49 25.69 -7.51
C SER A 384 0.42 24.21 -7.17
N LEU A 385 0.51 23.35 -8.20
CA LEU A 385 0.58 21.89 -8.10
C LEU A 385 1.99 21.36 -8.38
N GLY A 386 3.02 22.22 -8.39
CA GLY A 386 4.39 21.84 -8.77
C GLY A 386 5.04 20.76 -7.89
N GLU A 387 4.60 20.62 -6.64
CA GLU A 387 5.07 19.58 -5.71
C GLU A 387 4.04 18.45 -5.49
N VAL A 388 2.96 18.42 -6.28
CA VAL A 388 1.92 17.39 -6.20
C VAL A 388 2.28 16.24 -7.14
N PHE A 389 2.69 15.10 -6.58
CA PHE A 389 2.95 13.89 -7.37
C PHE A 389 1.71 13.00 -7.54
N SER A 390 0.62 13.25 -6.81
CA SER A 390 -0.58 12.41 -6.87
C SER A 390 -1.85 13.18 -6.48
N LEU A 391 -2.83 13.23 -7.40
CA LEU A 391 -4.16 13.81 -7.17
C LEU A 391 -5.25 12.76 -7.45
N ASN A 392 -5.97 12.32 -6.42
CA ASN A 392 -7.02 11.30 -6.62
C ASN A 392 -8.30 11.89 -7.25
N LYS A 393 -9.21 11.02 -7.72
CA LYS A 393 -10.44 11.45 -8.41
C LYS A 393 -11.30 12.44 -7.60
N VAL A 394 -11.41 12.22 -6.29
CA VAL A 394 -12.22 13.07 -5.40
C VAL A 394 -11.57 14.45 -5.24
N ALA A 395 -10.28 14.48 -4.92
CA ALA A 395 -9.52 15.73 -4.77
C ALA A 395 -9.49 16.51 -6.09
N ARG A 396 -9.27 15.85 -7.22
CA ARG A 396 -9.34 16.47 -8.55
C ARG A 396 -10.68 17.14 -8.79
N ARG A 397 -11.80 16.45 -8.48
CA ARG A 397 -13.15 17.01 -8.64
C ARG A 397 -13.36 18.25 -7.76
N ILE A 398 -12.86 18.25 -6.52
CA ILE A 398 -12.98 19.39 -5.61
C ILE A 398 -12.12 20.57 -6.10
N VAL A 399 -10.87 20.31 -6.51
CA VAL A 399 -9.99 21.34 -7.10
C VAL A 399 -10.63 21.91 -8.37
N HIS A 400 -11.24 21.05 -9.20
CA HIS A 400 -11.95 21.49 -10.41
C HIS A 400 -13.11 22.43 -10.08
N GLU A 401 -13.90 22.07 -9.08
CA GLU A 401 -15.02 22.88 -8.61
C GLU A 401 -14.55 24.23 -8.02
N ASN A 402 -13.47 24.24 -7.23
CA ASN A 402 -12.88 25.47 -6.70
C ASN A 402 -12.47 26.41 -7.85
N ILE A 403 -11.80 25.89 -8.89
CA ILE A 403 -11.42 26.68 -10.06
C ILE A 403 -12.65 27.25 -10.78
N ASN A 404 -13.66 26.43 -11.05
CA ASN A 404 -14.89 26.88 -11.72
C ASN A 404 -15.58 28.00 -10.93
N ARG A 405 -15.61 27.93 -9.59
CA ARG A 405 -16.21 28.97 -8.73
C ARG A 405 -15.43 30.28 -8.78
N LEU A 406 -14.10 30.21 -8.68
CA LEU A 406 -13.25 31.40 -8.80
C LEU A 406 -13.44 32.09 -10.16
N LEU A 407 -13.54 31.31 -11.24
CA LEU A 407 -13.81 31.86 -12.58
C LEU A 407 -15.21 32.47 -12.67
N ALA A 408 -16.23 31.84 -12.08
CA ALA A 408 -17.60 32.36 -12.04
C ALA A 408 -17.73 33.67 -11.22
N GLU A 409 -16.86 33.88 -10.23
CA GLU A 409 -16.71 35.15 -9.51
C GLU A 409 -15.96 36.22 -10.31
N GLY A 410 -15.50 35.90 -11.53
CA GLY A 410 -14.73 36.81 -12.38
C GLY A 410 -13.25 36.93 -11.99
N ARG A 411 -12.74 36.05 -11.12
CA ARG A 411 -11.33 36.06 -10.74
C ARG A 411 -10.48 35.45 -11.85
N ARG A 412 -9.30 36.05 -12.08
CA ARG A 412 -8.28 35.46 -12.95
C ARG A 412 -7.59 34.30 -12.22
N VAL A 413 -7.66 33.09 -12.79
CA VAL A 413 -7.07 31.88 -12.20
C VAL A 413 -5.96 31.33 -13.09
N VAL A 414 -4.79 31.10 -12.48
CA VAL A 414 -3.63 30.44 -13.11
C VAL A 414 -3.30 29.17 -12.33
N VAL A 415 -3.02 28.07 -13.02
CA VAL A 415 -2.63 26.79 -12.42
C VAL A 415 -1.22 26.45 -12.87
N ILE A 416 -0.31 26.18 -11.92
CA ILE A 416 1.02 25.65 -12.22
C ILE A 416 0.95 24.13 -12.08
N ASP A 417 0.97 23.38 -13.19
CA ASP A 417 0.88 21.92 -13.21
C ASP A 417 1.87 21.30 -14.21
N PRO A 418 3.17 21.17 -13.84
CA PRO A 418 4.19 20.63 -14.74
C PRO A 418 3.96 19.16 -15.11
N THR A 419 3.15 18.44 -14.34
CA THR A 419 2.99 16.98 -14.43
C THR A 419 1.62 16.55 -14.96
N ASP A 420 0.76 17.50 -15.33
CA ASP A 420 -0.64 17.27 -15.74
C ASP A 420 -1.43 16.38 -14.74
N VAL A 421 -1.23 16.60 -13.44
CA VAL A 421 -1.98 15.86 -12.41
C VAL A 421 -3.43 16.31 -12.30
N LEU A 422 -3.70 17.58 -12.63
CA LEU A 422 -5.02 18.19 -12.65
C LEU A 422 -5.90 17.61 -13.75
N ARG A 423 -5.31 17.27 -14.92
CA ARG A 423 -6.02 16.80 -16.11
C ARG A 423 -7.22 17.69 -16.43
N TRP A 424 -6.92 18.96 -16.68
CA TRP A 424 -7.96 19.94 -16.97
C TRP A 424 -8.44 19.81 -18.41
N GLU A 425 -9.76 19.65 -18.61
CA GLU A 425 -10.38 19.61 -19.93
C GLU A 425 -10.90 21.00 -20.31
N THR A 426 -10.47 21.49 -21.48
CA THR A 426 -10.83 22.81 -22.02
C THR A 426 -12.04 22.77 -22.97
N GLU A 427 -12.46 21.58 -23.43
CA GLU A 427 -13.55 21.45 -24.40
C GLU A 427 -14.90 21.90 -23.83
N GLY A 428 -15.55 22.84 -24.52
CA GLY A 428 -16.92 23.27 -24.24
C GLY A 428 -17.09 24.24 -23.06
N LYS A 429 -16.00 24.85 -22.56
CA LYS A 429 -16.07 25.86 -21.48
C LYS A 429 -15.70 27.25 -21.97
N ASP A 430 -16.61 28.21 -21.82
CA ASP A 430 -16.39 29.63 -22.16
C ASP A 430 -15.38 30.30 -21.20
N MET A 431 -15.29 29.83 -19.95
CA MET A 431 -14.31 30.28 -18.96
C MET A 431 -13.39 29.14 -18.54
N HIS A 432 -12.09 29.36 -18.60
CA HIS A 432 -11.06 28.38 -18.28
C HIS A 432 -9.90 29.04 -17.52
N PRO A 433 -9.21 28.31 -16.62
CA PRO A 433 -7.97 28.78 -16.04
C PRO A 433 -6.85 28.74 -17.08
N GLU A 434 -5.80 29.51 -16.85
CA GLU A 434 -4.56 29.36 -17.60
C GLU A 434 -3.68 28.30 -16.92
N VAL A 435 -3.34 27.22 -17.63
CA VAL A 435 -2.50 26.13 -17.10
C VAL A 435 -1.09 26.25 -17.66
N VAL A 436 -0.10 26.36 -16.78
CA VAL A 436 1.30 26.61 -17.12
C VAL A 436 2.23 25.60 -16.43
N GLY A 437 3.44 25.44 -16.95
CA GLY A 437 4.41 24.46 -16.45
C GLY A 437 5.25 24.94 -15.27
N ASN A 438 5.38 26.26 -15.06
CA ASN A 438 6.26 26.78 -14.01
C ASN A 438 5.83 28.18 -13.52
N GLN A 439 6.53 28.67 -12.49
CA GLN A 439 6.25 29.97 -11.87
C GLN A 439 6.52 31.15 -12.80
N ASP A 440 7.49 31.07 -13.71
CA ASP A 440 7.83 32.17 -14.60
C ASP A 440 6.75 32.38 -15.65
N GLN A 441 6.25 31.30 -16.26
CA GLN A 441 5.09 31.35 -17.15
C GLN A 441 3.84 31.89 -16.45
N ALA A 442 3.61 31.52 -15.18
CA ALA A 442 2.50 32.07 -14.40
C ALA A 442 2.63 33.58 -14.20
N ARG A 443 3.86 34.08 -13.95
CA ARG A 443 4.12 35.52 -13.79
C ARG A 443 3.91 36.28 -15.10
N GLU A 444 4.46 35.76 -16.20
CA GLU A 444 4.32 36.35 -17.53
C GLU A 444 2.86 36.41 -17.98
N SER A 445 2.10 35.35 -17.71
CA SER A 445 0.65 35.33 -17.87
C SER A 445 0.01 36.51 -17.14
N ILE A 446 0.24 36.64 -15.83
CA ILE A 446 -0.51 37.59 -14.99
C ILE A 446 -0.10 39.03 -15.29
N GLY A 447 1.20 39.32 -15.31
CA GLY A 447 1.74 40.68 -15.38
C GLY A 447 2.29 41.10 -16.74
N GLY A 448 2.62 40.16 -17.63
CA GLY A 448 3.31 40.42 -18.90
C GLY A 448 4.80 40.05 -18.88
N ALA A 449 5.41 39.98 -20.06
CA ALA A 449 6.84 39.65 -20.22
C ALA A 449 7.74 40.66 -19.47
N GLY A 450 8.72 40.16 -18.72
CA GLY A 450 9.64 41.00 -17.93
C GLY A 450 9.18 41.35 -16.51
N CYS A 451 8.05 40.80 -16.05
CA CYS A 451 7.62 40.90 -14.65
C CYS A 451 8.52 40.14 -13.68
N SER A 452 8.84 40.78 -12.56
CA SER A 452 9.46 40.17 -11.39
C SER A 452 8.45 40.05 -10.25
N ALA A 453 8.67 39.12 -9.32
CA ALA A 453 7.79 38.94 -8.17
C ALA A 453 8.60 38.89 -6.86
N THR A 454 8.19 39.67 -5.87
CA THR A 454 8.66 39.53 -4.49
C THR A 454 7.59 38.83 -3.67
N VAL A 455 7.93 37.68 -3.09
CA VAL A 455 7.03 36.87 -2.27
C VAL A 455 7.10 37.32 -0.82
N GLU A 456 5.97 37.70 -0.24
CA GLU A 456 5.81 37.85 1.20
C GLU A 456 5.33 36.49 1.74
N GLN A 457 6.18 35.79 2.47
CA GLN A 457 5.79 34.57 3.17
C GLN A 457 5.04 34.94 4.46
N SER A 458 3.77 34.54 4.56
CA SER A 458 3.11 34.41 5.85
C SER A 458 3.59 33.10 6.48
N TRP A 459 4.24 33.20 7.65
CA TRP A 459 4.70 32.06 8.45
C TRP A 459 3.56 31.30 9.08
#